data_AF-A0A7C1KK28-F1
#
_entry.id   AF-A0A7C1KK28-F1
#
_cell.length_a   1.000
_cell.length_b   1.000
_cell.length_c   1.000
_cell.angle_alpha   90.00
_cell.angle_beta   90.00
_cell.angle_gamma   90.00
#
_symmetry.space_group_name_H-M   'P 1'
#
loop_
_entity.id
_entity.type
_entity.pdbx_description
1 polymer ?
#
loop_
_entity_poly.entity_id
_entity_poly.type
_entity_poly.pdbx_seq_one_letter_code
_entity_poly.pdbx_strand_id
1 'polypeptide(L)' 'MKYLLNRVAEGFDDGSSREFIRFLGYSQRSCGEVQSQLYRALDCGYINNPEFNIVYDLASECRKQIKGFRKYLRNYKKD' A
#
# COMPACT_ATOMS: atom_id res chain seq x y z
N MET A 1 0.54 -3.89 -6.91
CA MET A 1 1.96 -4.05 -6.49
C MET A 1 2.92 -3.18 -7.29
N LYS A 2 3.01 -3.26 -8.63
CA LYS A 2 3.94 -2.41 -9.42
C LYS A 2 3.75 -0.90 -9.20
N TYR A 3 2.51 -0.42 -9.23
CA TYR A 3 2.18 0.98 -8.94
C TYR A 3 2.48 1.42 -7.49
N LEU A 4 2.43 0.49 -6.52
CA LEU A 4 2.78 0.76 -5.12
C LEU A 4 4.28 1.02 -4.99
N LEU A 5 5.09 0.14 -5.58
CA LEU A 5 6.55 0.23 -5.57
C LEU A 5 7.04 1.50 -6.27
N ASN A 6 6.41 1.89 -7.39
CA ASN A 6 6.76 3.13 -8.09
C ASN A 6 6.57 4.37 -7.21
N ARG A 7 5.43 4.48 -6.52
CA ARG A 7 5.15 5.60 -5.61
C ARG A 7 6.08 5.62 -4.39
N VAL A 8 6.50 4.45 -3.90
CA VAL A 8 7.49 4.37 -2.81
C VAL A 8 8.86 4.85 -3.29
N ALA A 9 9.29 4.44 -4.49
CA ALA A 9 10.55 4.84 -5.08
C ALA A 9 10.59 6.34 -5.39
N GLU A 10 9.53 6.89 -5.99
CA GLU A 10 9.39 8.33 -6.27
C GLU A 10 9.55 9.18 -4.99
N GLY A 11 8.88 8.79 -3.90
CA GLY A 11 8.99 9.52 -2.64
C GLY A 11 10.33 9.35 -1.92
N PHE A 12 11.08 8.30 -2.23
CA PHE A 12 12.41 8.05 -1.65
C PHE A 12 13.48 8.94 -2.31
N ASP A 13 13.41 9.11 -3.63
CA ASP A 13 14.36 9.93 -4.40
C ASP A 13 14.17 11.45 -4.18
N ASP A 14 12.99 11.90 -3.74
CA ASP A 14 12.67 13.33 -3.53
C ASP A 14 13.41 13.98 -2.33
N GLY A 15 14.11 13.21 -1.50
CA GLY A 15 14.96 13.70 -0.40
C GLY A 15 14.23 14.35 0.80
N SER A 16 12.93 14.66 0.67
CA SER A 16 12.10 15.23 1.73
C SER A 16 11.32 14.17 2.50
N SER A 17 11.61 13.99 3.79
CA SER A 17 10.88 13.05 4.67
C SER A 17 9.37 13.29 4.67
N ARG A 18 8.93 14.54 4.50
CA ARG A 18 7.50 14.91 4.45
C ARG A 18 6.83 14.40 3.18
N GLU A 19 7.48 14.53 2.03
CA GLU A 19 6.97 14.04 0.76
C GLU A 19 7.00 12.51 0.73
N PHE A 20 8.06 11.89 1.26
CA PHE A 20 8.12 10.44 1.39
C PHE A 20 6.94 9.87 2.21
N ILE A 21 6.62 10.49 3.36
CA ILE A 21 5.45 10.10 4.18
C ILE A 21 4.12 10.29 3.43
N ARG A 22 4.03 11.31 2.55
CA ARG A 22 2.86 11.56 1.69
C ARG A 22 2.72 10.46 0.63
N PHE A 23 3.81 10.12 -0.07
CA PHE A 23 3.85 9.06 -1.06
C PHE A 23 3.50 7.69 -0.47
N LEU A 24 4.04 7.36 0.70
CA LEU A 24 3.64 6.17 1.46
C LEU A 24 2.13 6.19 1.78
N GLY A 25 1.52 7.36 1.96
CA GLY A 25 0.07 7.49 2.13
C GLY A 25 -0.73 7.16 0.89
N TYR A 26 -0.27 7.58 -0.29
CA TYR A 26 -0.88 7.18 -1.56
C TYR A 26 -0.76 5.68 -1.77
N SER A 27 0.40 5.11 -1.48
CA SER A 27 0.62 3.67 -1.52
C SER A 27 -0.37 2.94 -0.61
N GLN A 28 -0.52 3.36 0.64
CA GLN A 28 -1.48 2.76 1.57
C GLN A 28 -2.94 2.81 1.06
N ARG A 29 -3.34 3.89 0.37
CA ARG A 29 -4.69 4.03 -0.20
C ARG A 29 -4.89 3.08 -1.39
N SER A 30 -3.88 2.93 -2.24
CA SER A 30 -3.92 2.01 -3.38
C SER A 30 -4.10 0.54 -2.94
N CYS A 31 -3.53 0.13 -1.80
CA CYS A 31 -3.83 -1.19 -1.21
C CYS A 31 -5.33 -1.37 -0.93
N GLY A 32 -6.01 -0.35 -0.41
CA GLY A 32 -7.45 -0.39 -0.16
C GLY A 32 -8.27 -0.47 -1.44
N GLU A 33 -7.87 0.24 -2.48
CA GLU A 33 -8.52 0.18 -3.80
C GLU A 33 -8.42 -1.22 -4.41
N VAL A 34 -7.25 -1.87 -4.31
CA VAL A 34 -7.07 -3.26 -4.75
C VAL A 34 -8.00 -4.20 -3.99
N GLN A 35 -8.11 -4.05 -2.67
CA GLN A 35 -9.03 -4.86 -1.86
C GLN A 35 -10.49 -4.67 -2.30
N SER A 36 -10.93 -3.44 -2.58
CA SER A 36 -12.27 -3.18 -3.11
C SER A 36 -12.48 -3.75 -4.52
N GLN A 37 -11.47 -3.72 -5.38
CA GLN A 37 -11.55 -4.32 -6.72
C GLN A 37 -11.58 -5.85 -6.68
N LEU A 38 -10.91 -6.49 -5.72
CA LEU A 38 -10.97 -7.93 -5.54
C LEU A 38 -12.39 -8.42 -5.24
N TYR A 39 -13.18 -7.68 -4.46
CA TYR A 39 -14.58 -8.04 -4.22
C TYR A 39 -15.37 -8.04 -5.53
N ARG A 40 -15.20 -6.99 -6.35
CA ARG A 40 -15.83 -6.93 -7.67
C ARG A 40 -15.37 -8.07 -8.58
N ALA A 41 -14.10 -8.43 -8.54
CA ALA A 41 -13.57 -9.54 -9.32
C ALA A 41 -14.14 -10.90 -8.88
N LEU A 42 -14.33 -11.09 -7.58
CA LEU A 42 -14.97 -12.27 -7.00
C LEU A 42 -16.45 -12.34 -7.38
N ASP A 43 -17.19 -11.23 -7.24
CA ASP A 43 -18.62 -11.15 -7.59
C ASP A 43 -18.86 -11.41 -9.09
N CYS A 44 -17.95 -10.96 -9.95
CA CYS A 44 -18.00 -11.24 -11.38
C CYS A 44 -17.49 -12.64 -11.77
N GLY A 45 -17.02 -13.45 -10.81
CA GLY A 45 -16.50 -14.80 -11.06
C GLY A 45 -15.15 -14.83 -11.80
N TYR A 46 -14.41 -13.71 -11.84
CA TYR A 46 -13.08 -13.67 -12.47
C TYR A 46 -12.00 -14.35 -11.63
N ILE A 47 -12.23 -14.46 -10.32
CA ILE A 47 -11.36 -15.14 -9.36
C ILE A 47 -12.20 -15.98 -8.40
N ASN A 48 -11.59 -17.01 -7.81
CA ASN A 48 -12.21 -17.82 -6.78
C ASN A 48 -11.83 -17.36 -5.36
N ASN A 49 -12.51 -17.90 -4.34
CA ASN A 49 -12.25 -17.56 -2.93
C ASN A 49 -10.78 -17.77 -2.50
N PRO A 50 -10.11 -18.89 -2.84
CA PRO A 50 -8.68 -19.04 -2.57
C PRO A 50 -7.81 -17.92 -3.15
N GLU A 51 -7.99 -17.57 -4.41
CA GLU A 51 -7.24 -16.49 -5.08
C GLU A 51 -7.55 -15.13 -4.45
N PHE A 52 -8.82 -14.87 -4.15
CA PHE A 52 -9.26 -13.66 -3.45
C PHE A 52 -8.52 -13.53 -2.12
N ASN A 53 -8.55 -14.56 -1.28
CA ASN A 53 -7.95 -14.52 0.06
C ASN A 53 -6.44 -14.27 -0.02
N ILE A 54 -5.73 -14.96 -0.93
CA ILE A 54 -4.28 -14.76 -1.13
C ILE A 54 -3.97 -13.30 -1.44
N VAL A 55 -4.63 -12.71 -2.44
CA VAL A 55 -4.31 -11.34 -2.87
C VAL A 55 -4.80 -10.31 -1.84
N TYR A 56 -5.94 -10.58 -1.19
CA TYR A 56 -6.48 -9.71 -0.14
C TYR A 56 -5.55 -9.64 1.07
N ASP A 57 -5.01 -10.78 1.50
CA ASP A 57 -4.08 -10.87 2.62
C ASP A 57 -2.74 -10.21 2.30
N LEU A 58 -2.22 -10.42 1.08
CA LEU A 58 -1.04 -9.71 0.57
C LEU A 58 -1.24 -8.19 0.60
N ALA A 59 -2.39 -7.69 0.12
CA ALA A 59 -2.70 -6.27 0.14
C ALA A 59 -2.84 -5.72 1.57
N SER A 60 -3.44 -6.51 2.48
CA SER A 60 -3.57 -6.20 3.90
C SER A 60 -2.21 -6.09 4.59
N GLU A 61 -1.32 -7.04 4.33
CA GLU A 61 0.02 -7.09 4.91
C GLU A 61 0.89 -5.92 4.43
N CYS A 62 0.90 -5.63 3.12
CA CYS A 62 1.56 -4.44 2.59
C CYS A 62 1.04 -3.15 3.25
N ARG A 63 -0.29 -3.05 3.43
CA ARG A 63 -0.90 -1.88 4.07
C ARG A 63 -0.45 -1.71 5.53
N LYS A 64 -0.30 -2.81 6.28
CA LYS A 64 0.21 -2.80 7.66
C LYS A 64 1.67 -2.36 7.71
N GLN A 65 2.52 -2.90 6.84
CA GLN A 65 3.93 -2.54 6.76
C GLN A 65 4.12 -1.06 6.42
N ILE A 66 3.40 -0.55 5.41
CA ILE A 66 3.41 0.87 5.06
C ILE A 66 2.94 1.74 6.23
N LYS A 67 1.87 1.34 6.92
CA LYS A 67 1.36 2.07 8.09
C LYS A 67 2.40 2.13 9.23
N GLY A 68 3.06 1.02 9.51
CA GLY A 68 4.14 0.92 10.50
C GLY A 68 5.31 1.82 10.15
N PHE A 69 5.78 1.73 8.90
CA PHE A 69 6.90 2.53 8.41
C PHE A 69 6.59 4.03 8.40
N ARG A 70 5.39 4.45 7.96
CA ARG A 70 4.95 5.85 8.07
C ARG A 70 4.89 6.35 9.51
N LYS A 71 4.47 5.51 10.45
CA LYS A 71 4.46 5.86 11.88
C LYS A 71 5.88 6.06 12.40
N TYR A 72 6.80 5.15 12.06
CA TYR A 72 8.21 5.28 12.38
C TYR A 72 8.80 6.60 11.84
N LEU A 73 8.63 6.89 10.56
CA LEU A 73 9.17 8.10 9.93
C LEU A 73 8.61 9.40 10.51
N ARG A 74 7.34 9.43 10.93
CA ARG A 74 6.76 10.61 11.61
C ARG A 74 7.34 10.84 13.00
N ASN A 75 7.72 9.76 13.69
CA ASN A 75 8.28 9.82 15.03
C ASN A 75 9.81 9.98 15.02
N TYR A 76 10.45 9.69 13.89
CA TYR A 76 11.86 9.93 13.64
C TYR A 76 12.08 11.45 13.50
N LYS A 77 12.17 12.15 14.63
CA LYS A 77 12.79 13.48 14.68
C LYS A 77 14.26 13.30 14.24
N LYS A 78 14.67 13.99 13.18
CA LYS A 78 16.04 14.51 13.08
C LYS A 78 16.02 15.74 13.98
N ASP A 79 16.57 15.59 15.19
CA ASP A 79 16.87 16.62 16.20
C ASP A 79 15.89 17.82 16.29
#